data_AF-A0A764KVP3-F1
#
_entry.id   AF-A0A764KVP3-F1
#
_cell.length_a   1.000
_cell.length_b   1.000
_cell.length_c   1.000
_cell.angle_alpha   90.00
_cell.angle_beta   90.00
_cell.angle_gamma   90.00
#
_symmetry.space_group_name_H-M   'P 1'
#
loop_
_entity.id
_entity.type
_entity.pdbx_description
1 polymer ?
#
loop_
_entity_poly.entity_id
_entity_poly.type
_entity_poly.pdbx_seq_one_letter_code
_entity_poly.pdbx_strand_id
1 'polypeptide(L)'
;MHSWKKKLVVSQLALACTLAITSQANATTYNTFGYHDDATTQYAGINTDTDYVTYGGYVYYNPATTDFDQSFNNDTVNGVISTYYLNNDYTADSTNTLNITNSTIHGMITSQHMWDDTAYVDHDWDDGDTFTLNIANSTIDDDYEYFYFTDDYNNADGKVTTEDWRTSELASLGTAVTLDVESNINITNNSRVAGITLSQGDTYDATYATGGDSAYVHTWDNTIVVDNSTVTSGAVTPLEGNGWFGNSSEPSDYSGNAVYDTTTGTWYHNPNDTALSFSDDPDSYYSMKNNVTFTNGSTLMGDVVFTSNFNNADDANADSNGDGVISASDGFSPIGYDTNNDGVEDTNGGWSHDNDNVDELNLKLDNGSKWVGDAYFSYEYIAPADMYNLEDGTNSLEPNSVFDKWGNVVDDKTFQSGIFTVALDNGSEWDTVNASNVDTLTVNNGSQVNVADSSSLIADTITLTNGSTMNLSSYGEVDTDHLTVDSYSKVDLTNETAYLYANTITVSNGGEFSIGAGEFDADSFGTDTLELTNAGVFNINNSDYVLNADLVNG
;
A
#
# COMPACT_ATOMS: atom_id res chain seq x y z
N MET A 1 17.43 56.09 16.11
CA MET A 1 16.23 55.60 16.81
C MET A 1 15.69 54.40 16.03
N HIS A 2 16.08 53.20 16.43
CA HIS A 2 15.49 51.96 15.94
C HIS A 2 14.67 51.35 17.06
N SER A 3 13.39 51.12 16.82
CA SER A 3 12.62 50.17 17.61
C SER A 3 11.37 49.75 16.84
N TRP A 4 11.06 48.45 16.95
CA TRP A 4 9.78 47.75 16.68
C TRP A 4 9.74 46.84 15.44
N LYS A 5 10.40 45.68 15.56
CA LYS A 5 10.01 44.41 14.87
C LYS A 5 10.26 43.13 15.70
N LYS A 6 10.41 43.22 17.03
CA LYS A 6 10.73 42.05 17.89
C LYS A 6 9.59 41.58 18.82
N LYS A 7 8.40 42.19 18.78
CA LYS A 7 7.31 41.84 19.72
C LYS A 7 6.26 40.87 19.18
N LEU A 8 6.23 40.57 17.88
CA LEU A 8 5.22 39.65 17.32
C LEU A 8 5.62 38.17 17.43
N VAL A 9 6.89 37.83 17.20
CA VAL A 9 7.38 36.44 17.22
C VAL A 9 7.34 35.82 18.63
N VAL A 10 7.59 36.63 19.67
CA VAL A 10 7.52 36.17 21.08
C VAL A 10 6.08 35.89 21.52
N SER A 11 5.08 36.50 20.87
CA SER A 11 3.66 36.29 21.19
C SER A 11 3.10 35.03 20.54
N GLN A 12 3.57 34.63 19.36
CA GLN A 12 3.16 33.36 18.74
C GLN A 12 3.80 32.16 19.46
N LEU A 13 5.08 32.26 19.81
CA LEU A 13 5.77 31.23 20.58
C LEU A 13 5.17 31.06 21.99
N ALA A 14 4.83 32.17 22.66
CA ALA A 14 4.18 32.11 23.97
C ALA A 14 2.73 31.61 23.90
N LEU A 15 1.98 31.89 22.81
CA LEU A 15 0.62 31.38 22.62
C LEU A 15 0.64 29.87 22.30
N ALA A 16 1.60 29.40 21.49
CA ALA A 16 1.84 27.97 21.26
C ALA A 16 2.26 27.24 22.55
N CYS A 17 3.15 27.82 23.36
CA CYS A 17 3.53 27.25 24.65
C CYS A 17 2.42 27.33 25.71
N THR A 18 1.50 28.31 25.64
CA THR A 18 0.37 28.39 26.59
C THR A 18 -0.76 27.44 26.20
N LEU A 19 -1.01 27.23 24.89
CA LEU A 19 -1.92 26.19 24.38
C LEU A 19 -1.43 24.78 24.73
N ALA A 20 -0.11 24.53 24.61
CA ALA A 20 0.51 23.25 25.00
C ALA A 20 0.48 22.98 26.52
N ILE A 21 0.39 24.03 27.36
CA ILE A 21 0.26 23.86 28.83
C ILE A 21 -1.21 23.67 29.24
N THR A 22 -2.18 24.16 28.45
CA THR A 22 -3.61 23.94 28.70
C THR A 22 -4.19 22.67 28.08
N SER A 23 -3.49 22.00 27.16
CA SER A 23 -3.90 20.71 26.59
C SER A 23 -3.57 19.51 27.49
N GLN A 24 -2.75 19.67 28.52
CA GLN A 24 -2.50 18.63 29.54
C GLN A 24 -3.68 18.41 30.51
N ALA A 25 -4.82 19.09 30.29
CA ALA A 25 -6.01 18.91 31.08
C ALA A 25 -6.82 17.72 30.55
N ASN A 26 -6.54 16.53 31.10
CA ASN A 26 -7.15 15.22 30.85
C ASN A 26 -6.52 14.36 29.74
N ALA A 27 -5.19 14.28 29.67
CA ALA A 27 -4.58 13.17 28.95
C ALA A 27 -4.82 11.87 29.72
N THR A 28 -5.54 10.93 29.11
CA THR A 28 -5.78 9.61 29.70
C THR A 28 -4.85 8.60 29.04
N THR A 29 -4.23 7.74 29.84
CA THR A 29 -3.43 6.61 29.34
C THR A 29 -4.25 5.34 29.44
N TYR A 30 -4.38 4.63 28.33
CA TYR A 30 -5.08 3.36 28.23
C TYR A 30 -4.09 2.24 27.90
N ASN A 31 -4.19 1.13 28.61
CA ASN A 31 -3.50 -0.11 28.24
C ASN A 31 -4.57 -1.10 27.82
N THR A 32 -4.47 -1.62 26.61
CA THR A 32 -5.53 -2.49 26.04
C THR A 32 -5.42 -3.92 26.53
N PHE A 33 -4.24 -4.31 27.02
CA PHE A 33 -3.99 -5.60 27.67
C PHE A 33 -3.78 -5.41 29.17
N GLY A 34 -4.27 -6.37 29.94
CA GLY A 34 -4.07 -6.47 31.38
C GLY A 34 -3.74 -7.90 31.78
N TYR A 35 -2.97 -8.06 32.86
CA TYR A 35 -2.71 -9.36 33.48
C TYR A 35 -3.28 -9.35 34.89
N HIS A 36 -4.05 -10.39 35.21
CA HIS A 36 -4.62 -10.62 36.51
C HIS A 36 -3.90 -11.80 37.17
N ASP A 37 -3.20 -11.51 38.26
CA ASP A 37 -2.54 -12.46 39.15
C ASP A 37 -3.43 -12.68 40.39
N ASP A 38 -4.05 -13.85 40.49
CA ASP A 38 -4.96 -14.26 41.56
C ASP A 38 -4.39 -15.43 42.41
N ALA A 39 -3.26 -16.07 42.07
CA ALA A 39 -2.66 -17.12 42.92
C ALA A 39 -1.16 -17.47 42.68
N THR A 40 -0.48 -17.86 43.77
CA THR A 40 0.91 -18.36 43.76
C THR A 40 1.08 -19.77 43.13
N THR A 41 0.72 -20.05 41.88
CA THR A 41 0.94 -21.36 41.20
C THR A 41 1.37 -21.22 39.75
N GLN A 42 2.22 -22.12 39.26
CA GLN A 42 2.91 -21.96 37.97
C GLN A 42 1.95 -21.79 36.78
N TYR A 43 2.14 -20.74 35.97
CA TYR A 43 1.53 -20.60 34.65
C TYR A 43 2.00 -21.73 33.72
N ALA A 44 1.22 -22.81 33.66
CA ALA A 44 1.38 -23.88 32.70
C ALA A 44 0.05 -24.60 32.49
N GLY A 45 -0.76 -24.09 31.55
CA GLY A 45 -1.85 -24.80 30.89
C GLY A 45 -2.78 -25.59 31.82
N ILE A 46 -3.77 -24.92 32.41
CA ILE A 46 -4.93 -25.49 33.11
C ILE A 46 -4.57 -26.54 34.18
N ASN A 47 -4.54 -26.14 35.45
CA ASN A 47 -5.35 -26.74 36.52
C ASN A 47 -5.06 -26.08 37.89
N THR A 48 -6.06 -25.34 38.37
CA THR A 48 -6.22 -24.64 39.67
C THR A 48 -5.59 -23.26 39.84
N ASP A 49 -5.05 -22.70 38.75
CA ASP A 49 -4.70 -21.30 38.65
C ASP A 49 -5.88 -20.49 38.06
N THR A 50 -6.12 -19.29 38.60
CA THR A 50 -7.16 -18.36 38.13
C THR A 50 -6.56 -17.15 37.45
N ASP A 51 -5.26 -17.13 37.15
CA ASP A 51 -4.61 -16.08 36.41
C ASP A 51 -5.08 -16.01 34.95
N TYR A 52 -5.21 -14.79 34.43
CA TYR A 52 -5.64 -14.58 33.05
C TYR A 52 -5.18 -13.24 32.49
N VAL A 53 -5.00 -13.22 31.19
CA VAL A 53 -4.83 -11.98 30.41
C VAL A 53 -6.22 -11.48 30.02
N THR A 54 -6.42 -10.17 30.14
CA THR A 54 -7.59 -9.47 29.62
C THR A 54 -7.23 -8.62 28.43
N TYR A 55 -8.18 -8.51 27.51
CA TYR A 55 -8.16 -7.54 26.44
C TYR A 55 -9.40 -6.62 26.57
N GLY A 56 -9.16 -5.31 26.59
CA GLY A 56 -10.18 -4.27 26.67
C GLY A 56 -10.06 -3.24 25.55
N GLY A 57 -9.35 -3.58 24.46
CA GLY A 57 -8.97 -2.66 23.38
C GLY A 57 -9.97 -2.49 22.25
N TYR A 58 -11.19 -3.03 22.31
CA TYR A 58 -12.24 -2.60 21.37
C TYR A 58 -12.43 -1.09 21.46
N VAL A 59 -12.91 -0.42 20.41
CA VAL A 59 -13.30 1.01 20.41
C VAL A 59 -14.00 1.34 21.75
N TYR A 60 -13.25 1.89 22.68
CA TYR A 60 -13.30 1.60 24.13
C TYR A 60 -14.69 1.32 24.76
N TYR A 61 -14.87 0.14 25.38
CA TYR A 61 -16.05 -0.16 26.22
C TYR A 61 -16.00 0.68 27.50
N ASN A 62 -16.88 1.68 27.61
CA ASN A 62 -17.07 2.41 28.85
C ASN A 62 -17.94 1.57 29.82
N PRO A 63 -17.40 0.97 30.89
CA PRO A 63 -18.17 0.14 31.81
C PRO A 63 -19.24 0.93 32.58
N ALA A 64 -19.20 2.27 32.56
CA ALA A 64 -20.21 3.11 33.17
C ALA A 64 -21.44 3.35 32.28
N THR A 65 -21.34 3.19 30.95
CA THR A 65 -22.43 3.51 30.01
C THR A 65 -22.71 2.47 28.94
N THR A 66 -21.94 1.37 28.87
CA THR A 66 -22.02 0.33 27.82
C THR A 66 -21.79 0.84 26.39
N ASP A 67 -21.28 2.06 26.23
CA ASP A 67 -20.99 2.68 24.93
C ASP A 67 -19.52 2.46 24.53
N PHE A 68 -19.28 2.34 23.22
CA PHE A 68 -17.96 2.27 22.57
C PHE A 68 -17.45 3.70 22.30
N ASP A 69 -16.23 4.05 22.71
CA ASP A 69 -15.65 5.38 22.47
C ASP A 69 -14.87 5.43 21.15
N GLN A 70 -15.43 6.17 20.20
CA GLN A 70 -14.92 6.32 18.84
C GLN A 70 -14.07 7.59 18.67
N SER A 71 -13.66 8.25 19.77
CA SER A 71 -12.95 9.52 19.72
C SER A 71 -11.90 9.67 20.82
N PHE A 72 -10.64 9.62 20.43
CA PHE A 72 -9.48 9.81 21.31
C PHE A 72 -8.94 11.23 21.16
N ASN A 73 -8.80 11.98 22.26
CA ASN A 73 -8.36 13.37 22.22
C ASN A 73 -7.41 13.77 23.37
N ASN A 74 -6.15 14.00 23.03
CA ASN A 74 -5.04 14.15 23.99
C ASN A 74 -4.77 12.86 24.78
N ASP A 75 -5.12 11.71 24.22
CA ASP A 75 -4.98 10.42 24.88
C ASP A 75 -3.68 9.71 24.49
N THR A 76 -3.26 8.77 25.34
CA THR A 76 -2.20 7.81 25.04
C THR A 76 -2.78 6.41 25.13
N VAL A 77 -2.61 5.59 24.09
CA VAL A 77 -3.02 4.18 24.11
C VAL A 77 -1.78 3.32 23.93
N ASN A 78 -1.56 2.35 24.82
CA ASN A 78 -0.56 1.31 24.66
C ASN A 78 -1.28 -0.01 24.37
N GLY A 79 -1.09 -0.53 23.16
CA GLY A 79 -1.71 -1.75 22.67
C GLY A 79 -2.57 -1.55 21.42
N VAL A 80 -3.64 -2.33 21.31
CA VAL A 80 -4.42 -2.47 20.07
C VAL A 80 -5.81 -1.88 20.23
N ILE A 81 -6.21 -0.99 19.32
CA ILE A 81 -7.58 -0.51 19.15
C ILE A 81 -8.27 -1.38 18.09
N SER A 82 -9.27 -2.16 18.48
CA SER A 82 -10.07 -2.97 17.54
C SER A 82 -11.40 -2.29 17.21
N THR A 83 -11.65 -2.02 15.93
CA THR A 83 -12.89 -1.45 15.37
C THR A 83 -13.91 -2.50 14.96
N TYR A 84 -13.61 -3.79 15.21
CA TYR A 84 -14.45 -4.93 14.85
C TYR A 84 -15.95 -4.73 15.21
N TYR A 85 -16.27 -4.17 16.38
CA TYR A 85 -17.65 -3.93 16.82
C TYR A 85 -18.25 -2.56 16.45
N LEU A 86 -17.56 -1.76 15.62
CA LEU A 86 -18.07 -0.44 15.26
C LEU A 86 -19.35 -0.55 14.42
N ASN A 87 -19.51 -1.65 13.68
CA ASN A 87 -20.69 -1.94 12.87
C ASN A 87 -21.79 -2.75 13.60
N ASN A 88 -22.17 -2.35 14.82
CA ASN A 88 -23.19 -3.06 15.62
C ASN A 88 -24.63 -2.60 15.34
N ASP A 89 -24.92 -2.07 14.15
CA ASP A 89 -26.26 -1.66 13.76
C ASP A 89 -26.76 -2.57 12.63
N TYR A 90 -27.83 -3.33 12.88
CA TYR A 90 -28.54 -4.10 11.85
C TYR A 90 -29.27 -3.21 10.80
N THR A 91 -28.87 -1.93 10.66
CA THR A 91 -29.53 -0.93 9.81
C THR A 91 -28.52 0.03 9.16
N ALA A 92 -28.73 0.29 7.86
CA ALA A 92 -27.83 0.99 6.93
C ALA A 92 -27.59 2.51 7.17
N ASP A 93 -27.35 2.98 8.40
CA ASP A 93 -27.13 4.42 8.67
C ASP A 93 -26.36 4.72 9.99
N SER A 94 -25.46 3.84 10.41
CA SER A 94 -24.64 4.08 11.61
C SER A 94 -23.26 4.65 11.26
N THR A 95 -22.74 5.56 12.07
CA THR A 95 -21.47 6.26 11.79
C THR A 95 -20.28 5.33 12.10
N ASN A 96 -19.75 4.63 11.10
CA ASN A 96 -18.56 3.77 11.21
C ASN A 96 -17.27 4.61 11.22
N THR A 97 -17.10 5.48 12.23
CA THR A 97 -15.97 6.44 12.26
C THR A 97 -15.15 6.39 13.54
N LEU A 98 -13.83 6.28 13.42
CA LEU A 98 -12.86 6.46 14.51
C LEU A 98 -12.09 7.77 14.35
N ASN A 99 -12.01 8.58 15.41
CA ASN A 99 -11.28 9.86 15.42
C ASN A 99 -10.14 9.84 16.44
N ILE A 100 -8.90 10.12 15.98
CA ILE A 100 -7.69 10.19 16.79
C ILE A 100 -7.08 11.60 16.65
N THR A 101 -7.22 12.43 17.68
CA THR A 101 -6.80 13.84 17.62
C THR A 101 -5.85 14.23 18.76
N ASN A 102 -4.69 14.83 18.48
CA ASN A 102 -3.70 15.19 19.51
C ASN A 102 -3.23 14.01 20.38
N SER A 103 -3.31 12.78 19.87
CA SER A 103 -3.11 11.56 20.67
C SER A 103 -1.88 10.78 20.20
N THR A 104 -1.41 9.87 21.05
CA THR A 104 -0.32 8.94 20.72
C THR A 104 -0.80 7.50 20.93
N ILE A 105 -0.70 6.67 19.91
CA ILE A 105 -1.07 5.27 19.94
C ILE A 105 0.22 4.46 19.76
N HIS A 106 0.67 3.85 20.85
CA HIS A 106 1.76 2.89 20.87
C HIS A 106 1.20 1.51 20.55
N GLY A 107 1.22 1.14 19.28
CA GLY A 107 0.62 -0.10 18.75
C GLY A 107 -0.24 0.13 17.52
N MET A 108 -1.38 -0.56 17.48
CA MET A 108 -2.13 -0.82 16.24
C MET A 108 -3.59 -0.39 16.34
N ILE A 109 -4.15 0.04 15.21
CA ILE A 109 -5.59 0.12 14.97
C ILE A 109 -5.94 -1.01 13.99
N THR A 110 -6.89 -1.86 14.35
CA THR A 110 -7.33 -2.96 13.47
C THR A 110 -8.83 -3.13 13.42
N SER A 111 -9.37 -3.64 12.32
CA SER A 111 -10.75 -4.12 12.24
C SER A 111 -10.88 -5.58 12.65
N GLN A 112 -9.77 -6.30 12.84
CA GLN A 112 -9.80 -7.70 13.24
C GLN A 112 -10.26 -7.90 14.69
N HIS A 113 -10.80 -9.08 14.94
CA HIS A 113 -11.17 -9.55 16.26
C HIS A 113 -9.94 -10.09 17.02
N MET A 114 -9.72 -9.62 18.25
CA MET A 114 -8.46 -9.84 18.98
C MET A 114 -8.50 -10.97 20.02
N TRP A 115 -9.66 -11.44 20.46
CA TRP A 115 -9.73 -12.46 21.53
C TRP A 115 -10.96 -13.37 21.44
N ASP A 116 -10.77 -14.69 21.42
CA ASP A 116 -11.83 -15.70 21.42
C ASP A 116 -12.70 -15.68 22.70
N ASP A 117 -13.64 -14.74 22.81
CA ASP A 117 -14.78 -14.91 23.71
C ASP A 117 -15.95 -15.51 22.93
N THR A 118 -16.19 -16.79 23.16
CA THR A 118 -17.29 -17.59 22.56
C THR A 118 -18.72 -17.09 22.85
N ALA A 119 -18.86 -15.93 23.50
CA ALA A 119 -20.13 -15.38 23.98
C ALA A 119 -20.79 -14.36 23.05
N TYR A 120 -20.13 -13.91 21.99
CA TYR A 120 -20.66 -12.89 21.07
C TYR A 120 -20.93 -13.50 19.68
N VAL A 121 -22.06 -13.09 19.10
CA VAL A 121 -22.45 -13.52 17.75
C VAL A 121 -21.51 -12.79 16.78
N ASP A 122 -20.93 -13.53 15.84
CA ASP A 122 -20.16 -12.99 14.73
C ASP A 122 -21.00 -11.91 14.03
N HIS A 123 -20.41 -10.75 13.83
CA HIS A 123 -21.04 -9.62 13.19
C HIS A 123 -20.15 -9.21 12.03
N ASP A 124 -20.41 -9.83 10.89
CA ASP A 124 -19.80 -9.46 9.62
C ASP A 124 -20.14 -8.00 9.33
N TRP A 125 -19.21 -7.28 8.73
CA TRP A 125 -19.48 -5.94 8.21
C TRP A 125 -20.56 -6.03 7.13
N ASP A 126 -21.61 -5.21 7.26
CA ASP A 126 -22.62 -5.08 6.20
C ASP A 126 -21.95 -4.52 4.93
N ASP A 127 -22.15 -5.22 3.80
CA ASP A 127 -21.64 -4.80 2.49
C ASP A 127 -22.14 -3.39 2.11
N GLY A 128 -21.24 -2.55 1.58
CA GLY A 128 -21.50 -1.15 1.23
C GLY A 128 -21.39 -0.15 2.37
N ASP A 129 -21.07 -0.57 3.60
CA ASP A 129 -20.69 0.33 4.69
C ASP A 129 -19.19 0.62 4.65
N THR A 130 -18.79 1.89 4.57
CA THR A 130 -17.37 2.29 4.57
C THR A 130 -16.89 2.77 5.94
N PHE A 131 -15.76 2.25 6.42
CA PHE A 131 -15.07 2.72 7.62
C PHE A 131 -14.46 4.10 7.38
N THR A 132 -14.48 4.97 8.38
CA THR A 132 -13.75 6.23 8.33
C THR A 132 -12.78 6.36 9.50
N LEU A 133 -11.49 6.51 9.20
CA LEU A 133 -10.45 6.76 10.19
C LEU A 133 -9.90 8.18 10.02
N ASN A 134 -10.07 9.03 11.03
CA ASN A 134 -9.52 10.38 11.03
C ASN A 134 -8.38 10.50 12.04
N ILE A 135 -7.18 10.79 11.56
CA ILE A 135 -5.97 10.99 12.36
C ILE A 135 -5.53 12.44 12.19
N ALA A 136 -5.50 13.21 13.27
CA ALA A 136 -5.17 14.64 13.22
C ALA A 136 -4.22 15.05 14.34
N ASN A 137 -3.04 15.59 13.98
CA ASN A 137 -1.99 15.95 14.92
C ASN A 137 -1.67 14.83 15.93
N SER A 138 -1.59 13.59 15.44
CA SER A 138 -1.43 12.39 16.27
C SER A 138 -0.28 11.53 15.77
N THR A 139 0.18 10.60 16.62
CA THR A 139 1.20 9.61 16.26
C THR A 139 0.66 8.21 16.50
N ILE A 140 0.83 7.32 15.53
CA ILE A 140 0.59 5.88 15.66
C ILE A 140 1.90 5.22 15.24
N ASP A 141 2.65 4.70 16.20
CA ASP A 141 4.07 4.33 15.99
C ASP A 141 4.33 2.82 15.96
N ASP A 142 3.31 1.96 16.03
CA ASP A 142 3.46 0.49 15.90
C ASP A 142 4.44 -0.16 16.90
N ASP A 143 4.88 0.58 17.93
CA ASP A 143 5.93 0.14 18.86
C ASP A 143 5.47 -0.94 19.87
N TYR A 144 4.19 -1.34 19.83
CA TYR A 144 3.64 -2.32 20.77
C TYR A 144 3.61 -3.72 20.16
N GLU A 145 4.77 -4.36 20.15
CA GLU A 145 4.96 -5.68 19.52
C GLU A 145 4.54 -6.86 20.42
N TYR A 146 4.67 -6.68 21.75
CA TYR A 146 4.42 -7.71 22.76
C TYR A 146 3.66 -7.15 23.97
N PHE A 147 2.86 -8.01 24.60
CA PHE A 147 2.37 -7.77 25.96
C PHE A 147 3.32 -8.39 26.99
N TYR A 148 3.90 -7.53 27.84
CA TYR A 148 4.82 -7.90 28.90
C TYR A 148 4.13 -7.90 30.27
N PHE A 149 4.35 -8.96 31.06
CA PHE A 149 3.88 -9.03 32.45
C PHE A 149 4.82 -9.87 33.31
N THR A 150 4.71 -9.69 34.63
CA THR A 150 5.46 -10.47 35.63
C THR A 150 4.47 -11.31 36.43
N ASP A 151 4.78 -12.59 36.60
CA ASP A 151 3.99 -13.57 37.35
C ASP A 151 4.74 -14.04 38.61
N ASP A 152 4.05 -14.05 39.75
CA ASP A 152 4.54 -14.52 41.05
C ASP A 152 3.92 -15.87 41.44
N TYR A 153 4.56 -16.98 41.06
CA TYR A 153 4.02 -18.31 41.29
C TYR A 153 4.82 -19.21 42.25
N ASN A 154 4.19 -20.20 42.89
CA ASN A 154 4.92 -21.24 43.61
C ASN A 154 5.44 -22.29 42.65
N ASN A 155 6.76 -22.45 42.62
CA ASN A 155 7.39 -23.54 41.89
C ASN A 155 7.13 -24.92 42.55
N ALA A 156 7.64 -25.98 41.94
CA ALA A 156 7.48 -27.37 42.41
C ALA A 156 7.93 -27.63 43.87
N ASP A 157 8.76 -26.75 44.45
CA ASP A 157 9.23 -26.82 45.84
C ASP A 157 8.35 -26.00 46.82
N GLY A 158 7.27 -25.37 46.34
CA GLY A 158 6.39 -24.53 47.15
C GLY A 158 6.99 -23.17 47.53
N LYS A 159 7.91 -22.65 46.70
CA LYS A 159 8.50 -21.31 46.89
C LYS A 159 8.00 -20.35 45.83
N VAL A 160 7.63 -19.15 46.28
CA VAL A 160 7.35 -18.01 45.39
C VAL A 160 8.56 -17.77 44.51
N THR A 161 8.32 -17.77 43.21
CA THR A 161 9.23 -17.51 42.11
C THR A 161 8.59 -16.41 41.28
N THR A 162 9.37 -15.39 40.95
CA THR A 162 8.95 -14.30 40.08
C THR A 162 9.56 -14.55 38.71
N GLU A 163 8.74 -14.63 37.67
CA GLU A 163 9.19 -14.76 36.29
C GLU A 163 8.55 -13.70 35.40
N ASP A 164 9.35 -13.16 34.48
CA ASP A 164 8.88 -12.23 33.46
C ASP A 164 8.42 -13.01 32.24
N TRP A 165 7.22 -12.70 31.77
CA TRP A 165 6.58 -13.29 30.60
C TRP A 165 6.39 -12.25 29.50
N ARG A 166 6.34 -12.74 28.27
CA ARG A 166 5.88 -12.00 27.09
C ARG A 166 4.90 -12.88 26.33
N THR A 167 3.76 -12.32 25.96
CA THR A 167 2.71 -13.00 25.17
C THR A 167 2.17 -12.03 24.12
N SER A 168 1.35 -12.55 23.21
CA SER A 168 0.70 -11.74 22.16
C SER A 168 1.72 -11.10 21.24
N GLU A 169 2.25 -11.88 20.29
CA GLU A 169 3.02 -11.34 19.18
C GLU A 169 2.05 -10.60 18.26
N LEU A 170 2.01 -9.27 18.38
CA LEU A 170 1.02 -8.42 17.71
C LEU A 170 1.53 -7.89 16.37
N ALA A 171 2.85 -7.77 16.21
CA ALA A 171 3.47 -7.36 14.95
C ALA A 171 3.08 -8.29 13.78
N SER A 172 2.77 -9.57 14.03
CA SER A 172 2.33 -10.47 12.96
C SER A 172 0.93 -10.17 12.41
N LEU A 173 0.15 -9.30 13.05
CA LEU A 173 -1.18 -8.92 12.56
C LEU A 173 -1.07 -7.94 11.38
N GLY A 174 -0.05 -7.10 11.34
CA GLY A 174 0.15 -6.10 10.29
C GLY A 174 0.93 -4.90 10.82
N THR A 175 0.65 -3.71 10.28
CA THR A 175 1.31 -2.45 10.66
C THR A 175 0.40 -1.58 11.57
N ALA A 176 0.84 -0.36 11.90
CA ALA A 176 0.11 0.58 12.78
C ALA A 176 -1.40 0.71 12.48
N VAL A 177 -1.80 0.63 11.22
CA VAL A 177 -3.21 0.55 10.81
C VAL A 177 -3.39 -0.70 9.96
N THR A 178 -4.19 -1.65 10.41
CA THR A 178 -4.41 -2.95 9.72
C THR A 178 -5.89 -3.25 9.60
N LEU A 179 -6.47 -3.07 8.40
CA LEU A 179 -7.91 -3.14 8.18
C LEU A 179 -8.27 -4.14 7.08
N ASP A 180 -9.30 -4.93 7.32
CA ASP A 180 -9.94 -5.90 6.41
C ASP A 180 -11.36 -5.44 6.00
N VAL A 181 -11.58 -4.13 6.00
CA VAL A 181 -12.87 -3.48 5.70
C VAL A 181 -12.67 -2.28 4.78
N GLU A 182 -13.65 -1.98 3.93
CA GLU A 182 -13.62 -0.80 3.04
C GLU A 182 -13.38 0.47 3.85
N SER A 183 -12.37 1.26 3.48
CA SER A 183 -11.84 2.29 4.38
C SER A 183 -11.56 3.63 3.72
N ASN A 184 -12.04 4.69 4.37
CA ASN A 184 -11.71 6.10 4.15
C ASN A 184 -10.78 6.60 5.27
N ILE A 185 -9.49 6.74 4.98
CA ILE A 185 -8.46 7.13 5.94
C ILE A 185 -7.99 8.56 5.66
N ASN A 186 -8.10 9.44 6.66
CA ASN A 186 -7.68 10.83 6.59
C ASN A 186 -6.58 11.11 7.61
N ILE A 187 -5.37 11.43 7.16
CA ILE A 187 -4.20 11.73 8.00
C ILE A 187 -3.82 13.19 7.79
N THR A 188 -3.94 14.00 8.84
CA THR A 188 -3.83 15.47 8.72
C THR A 188 -3.02 16.12 9.84
N ASN A 189 -2.66 17.38 9.65
CA ASN A 189 -2.14 18.25 10.72
C ASN A 189 -0.84 17.74 11.35
N ASN A 190 0.16 17.36 10.55
CA ASN A 190 1.47 16.88 11.02
C ASN A 190 1.35 15.59 11.85
N SER A 191 0.47 14.68 11.42
CA SER A 191 0.38 13.34 11.99
C SER A 191 1.52 12.45 11.48
N ARG A 192 1.78 11.36 12.21
CA ARG A 192 2.76 10.32 11.86
C ARG A 192 2.14 8.94 12.03
N VAL A 193 2.23 8.10 11.02
CA VAL A 193 1.68 6.73 11.04
C VAL A 193 2.75 5.76 10.51
N ALA A 194 3.06 4.73 11.29
CA ALA A 194 4.04 3.69 10.95
C ALA A 194 3.38 2.51 10.23
N GLY A 195 3.10 2.69 8.94
CA GLY A 195 2.50 1.68 8.08
C GLY A 195 0.98 1.69 8.05
N ILE A 196 0.42 1.34 6.89
CA ILE A 196 -1.01 1.08 6.69
C ILE A 196 -1.14 -0.18 5.83
N THR A 197 -1.87 -1.17 6.34
CA THR A 197 -2.17 -2.44 5.68
C THR A 197 -3.66 -2.55 5.48
N LEU A 198 -4.11 -2.60 4.23
CA LEU A 198 -5.50 -2.87 3.86
C LEU A 198 -5.57 -4.20 3.14
N SER A 199 -6.38 -5.13 3.63
CA SER A 199 -6.76 -6.32 2.90
C SER A 199 -8.23 -6.22 2.51
N GLN A 200 -8.59 -6.77 1.36
CA GLN A 200 -9.98 -7.04 1.06
C GLN A 200 -10.48 -8.10 2.05
N GLY A 201 -11.67 -7.89 2.60
CA GLY A 201 -12.33 -8.83 3.50
C GLY A 201 -13.42 -9.62 2.77
N ASP A 202 -13.88 -10.71 3.39
CA ASP A 202 -15.01 -11.51 2.91
C ASP A 202 -16.33 -10.80 3.26
N THR A 203 -16.88 -10.04 2.32
CA THR A 203 -18.25 -9.53 2.40
C THR A 203 -19.14 -10.33 1.45
N TYR A 204 -19.48 -11.55 1.86
CA TYR A 204 -20.51 -12.35 1.18
C TYR A 204 -21.88 -11.62 1.21
N ASP A 205 -22.33 -11.06 0.08
CA ASP A 205 -23.72 -10.63 -0.09
C ASP A 205 -24.52 -11.68 -0.87
N ALA A 206 -25.42 -12.37 -0.16
CA ALA A 206 -26.39 -13.33 -0.71
C ALA A 206 -27.31 -12.74 -1.79
N THR A 207 -27.38 -11.42 -1.93
CA THR A 207 -28.18 -10.71 -2.92
C THR A 207 -27.55 -10.79 -4.32
N TYR A 208 -26.22 -10.90 -4.43
CA TYR A 208 -25.51 -11.12 -5.72
C TYR A 208 -25.90 -12.44 -6.36
N ALA A 209 -26.13 -13.48 -5.54
CA ALA A 209 -26.55 -14.80 -6.00
C ALA A 209 -27.93 -14.84 -6.68
N THR A 210 -28.70 -13.73 -6.72
CA THR A 210 -30.08 -13.74 -7.22
C THR A 210 -30.44 -12.64 -8.24
N GLY A 211 -29.48 -11.75 -8.57
CA GLY A 211 -29.76 -10.42 -9.12
C GLY A 211 -29.30 -10.13 -10.56
N GLY A 212 -29.18 -11.10 -11.46
CA GLY A 212 -29.05 -10.92 -12.92
C GLY A 212 -28.15 -9.79 -13.47
N ASP A 213 -26.97 -10.19 -13.96
CA ASP A 213 -26.10 -9.64 -15.03
C ASP A 213 -25.72 -8.13 -15.09
N SER A 214 -26.31 -7.20 -14.32
CA SER A 214 -25.89 -5.77 -14.37
C SER A 214 -26.35 -4.87 -13.20
N ALA A 215 -27.06 -5.38 -12.20
CA ALA A 215 -27.79 -4.49 -11.27
C ALA A 215 -27.01 -4.02 -10.04
N TYR A 216 -25.90 -4.67 -9.69
CA TYR A 216 -25.09 -4.33 -8.51
C TYR A 216 -23.62 -4.43 -8.89
N VAL A 217 -23.08 -3.29 -9.35
CA VAL A 217 -21.67 -3.04 -9.65
C VAL A 217 -21.11 -2.42 -8.37
N HIS A 218 -20.68 -3.25 -7.42
CA HIS A 218 -19.95 -2.78 -6.24
C HIS A 218 -18.48 -3.11 -6.41
N THR A 219 -17.63 -2.15 -6.08
CA THR A 219 -16.17 -2.27 -6.08
C THR A 219 -15.70 -2.07 -4.66
N TRP A 220 -14.63 -2.76 -4.25
CA TRP A 220 -14.08 -2.55 -2.92
C TRP A 220 -13.25 -1.26 -2.89
N ASP A 221 -13.85 -0.17 -2.41
CA ASP A 221 -13.31 1.18 -2.58
C ASP A 221 -12.58 1.68 -1.32
N ASN A 222 -11.25 1.79 -1.38
CA ASN A 222 -10.44 2.41 -0.34
C ASN A 222 -9.94 3.80 -0.76
N THR A 223 -9.99 4.75 0.17
CA THR A 223 -9.40 6.09 -0.01
C THR A 223 -8.46 6.43 1.13
N ILE A 224 -7.23 6.85 0.82
CA ILE A 224 -6.27 7.37 1.80
C ILE A 224 -5.86 8.79 1.39
N VAL A 225 -6.05 9.76 2.29
CA VAL A 225 -5.62 11.14 2.09
C VAL A 225 -4.64 11.54 3.20
N VAL A 226 -3.42 11.91 2.81
CA VAL A 226 -2.35 12.34 3.70
C VAL A 226 -2.01 13.81 3.42
N ASP A 227 -2.45 14.71 4.30
CA ASP A 227 -2.26 16.15 4.19
C ASP A 227 -1.30 16.68 5.27
N ASN A 228 -0.20 17.29 4.82
CA ASN A 228 0.85 17.86 5.68
C ASN A 228 1.23 16.88 6.81
N SER A 229 1.46 15.61 6.48
CA SER A 229 1.68 14.52 7.43
C SER A 229 2.66 13.48 6.87
N THR A 230 3.04 12.50 7.68
CA THR A 230 4.01 11.47 7.29
C THR A 230 3.44 10.08 7.49
N VAL A 231 3.60 9.22 6.49
CA VAL A 231 3.45 7.77 6.62
C VAL A 231 4.83 7.16 6.41
N THR A 232 5.26 6.31 7.35
CA THR A 232 6.55 5.61 7.30
C THR A 232 6.33 4.10 7.22
N SER A 233 7.41 3.31 7.09
CA SER A 233 7.34 1.87 7.24
C SER A 233 6.78 1.46 8.62
N GLY A 234 6.05 0.35 8.67
CA GLY A 234 5.61 -0.30 9.90
C GLY A 234 6.42 -1.56 10.21
N ALA A 235 6.07 -2.30 11.26
CA ALA A 235 6.73 -3.54 11.64
C ALA A 235 5.77 -4.72 11.57
N VAL A 236 6.01 -5.66 10.65
CA VAL A 236 5.20 -6.90 10.54
C VAL A 236 5.85 -8.10 11.23
N THR A 237 7.00 -7.88 11.85
CA THR A 237 7.71 -8.85 12.68
C THR A 237 8.26 -8.14 13.91
N PRO A 238 8.39 -8.82 15.06
CA PRO A 238 8.96 -8.19 16.23
C PRO A 238 10.44 -7.82 16.05
N LEU A 239 10.76 -6.55 16.26
CA LEU A 239 12.07 -5.94 16.07
C LEU A 239 12.86 -5.84 17.38
N GLU A 240 12.20 -5.96 18.54
CA GLU A 240 12.85 -5.93 19.87
C GLU A 240 13.75 -7.15 20.16
N GLY A 241 13.74 -8.18 19.30
CA GLY A 241 14.46 -9.44 19.51
C GLY A 241 15.98 -9.38 19.35
N ASN A 242 16.51 -8.39 18.63
CA ASN A 242 17.93 -8.23 18.35
C ASN A 242 18.34 -6.75 18.31
N GLY A 243 19.60 -6.44 18.63
CA GLY A 243 20.09 -5.06 18.53
C GLY A 243 21.60 -4.94 18.54
N TRP A 244 22.10 -3.83 18.01
CA TRP A 244 23.53 -3.51 17.96
C TRP A 244 23.83 -2.33 18.89
N PHE A 245 24.74 -2.54 19.85
CA PHE A 245 25.03 -1.59 20.95
C PHE A 245 23.79 -1.15 21.76
N GLY A 246 22.77 -2.01 21.83
CA GLY A 246 21.53 -1.72 22.55
C GLY A 246 20.53 -0.86 21.77
N ASN A 247 20.71 -0.75 20.45
CA ASN A 247 19.71 -0.22 19.53
C ASN A 247 19.10 -1.38 18.73
N SER A 248 17.80 -1.63 18.92
CA SER A 248 16.97 -2.46 18.04
C SER A 248 16.68 -1.69 16.75
N SER A 249 16.14 -2.39 15.75
CA SER A 249 15.37 -1.73 14.70
C SER A 249 14.05 -1.26 15.31
N GLU A 250 13.53 -0.15 14.86
CA GLU A 250 12.21 0.35 15.27
C GLU A 250 11.27 0.36 14.06
N PRO A 251 9.94 0.28 14.27
CA PRO A 251 9.00 0.71 13.25
C PRO A 251 9.39 2.11 12.75
N SER A 252 9.14 2.41 11.47
CA SER A 252 9.63 3.59 10.74
C SER A 252 11.11 3.63 10.36
N ASP A 253 11.94 2.67 10.79
CA ASP A 253 13.32 2.53 10.30
C ASP A 253 13.33 1.96 8.89
N TYR A 254 13.11 2.82 7.89
CA TYR A 254 13.24 2.43 6.49
C TYR A 254 14.70 2.14 6.14
N SER A 255 15.01 0.87 5.91
CA SER A 255 16.35 0.40 5.58
C SER A 255 16.65 0.47 4.08
N GLY A 256 15.60 0.39 3.26
CA GLY A 256 15.67 0.36 1.81
C GLY A 256 16.41 -0.86 1.26
N ASN A 257 16.46 -1.97 2.01
CA ASN A 257 17.19 -3.17 1.59
C ASN A 257 16.22 -4.30 1.26
N ALA A 258 16.38 -4.91 0.09
CA ALA A 258 15.75 -6.19 -0.21
C ALA A 258 16.26 -7.33 0.70
N VAL A 259 15.40 -8.32 0.94
CA VAL A 259 15.71 -9.54 1.69
C VAL A 259 15.94 -10.71 0.73
N TYR A 260 16.94 -11.53 1.00
CA TYR A 260 17.22 -12.74 0.22
C TYR A 260 16.59 -13.98 0.87
N ASP A 261 15.61 -14.60 0.22
CA ASP A 261 15.09 -15.90 0.64
C ASP A 261 16.02 -17.02 0.15
N THR A 262 16.71 -17.64 1.11
CA THR A 262 17.61 -18.77 0.82
C THR A 262 16.89 -20.06 0.38
N THR A 263 15.57 -20.13 0.58
CA THR A 263 14.72 -21.29 0.25
C THR A 263 14.30 -21.27 -1.21
N THR A 264 13.78 -20.14 -1.68
CA THR A 264 13.38 -19.92 -3.08
C THR A 264 14.56 -19.47 -3.94
N GLY A 265 15.61 -18.91 -3.33
CA GLY A 265 16.74 -18.31 -4.02
C GLY A 265 16.43 -16.95 -4.65
N THR A 266 15.35 -16.29 -4.22
CA THR A 266 14.87 -15.01 -4.75
C THR A 266 15.10 -13.86 -3.77
N TRP A 267 15.26 -12.65 -4.31
CA TRP A 267 15.18 -11.42 -3.52
C TRP A 267 13.73 -10.96 -3.48
N TYR A 268 13.28 -10.44 -2.34
CA TYR A 268 11.95 -9.86 -2.15
C TYR A 268 12.06 -8.60 -1.28
N HIS A 269 11.02 -7.77 -1.26
CA HIS A 269 11.00 -6.56 -0.43
C HIS A 269 11.12 -6.93 1.06
N ASN A 270 11.68 -6.05 1.88
CA ASN A 270 11.72 -6.28 3.33
C ASN A 270 10.32 -5.99 3.91
N PRO A 271 9.63 -6.95 4.54
CA PRO A 271 8.29 -6.72 5.03
C PRO A 271 8.18 -5.61 6.10
N ASN A 272 9.28 -5.30 6.81
CA ASN A 272 9.34 -4.19 7.78
C ASN A 272 9.71 -2.83 7.15
N ASP A 273 9.92 -2.80 5.84
CA ASP A 273 10.12 -1.55 5.08
C ASP A 273 8.81 -1.09 4.42
N THR A 274 7.73 -1.87 4.52
CA THR A 274 6.40 -1.58 3.98
C THR A 274 5.72 -0.42 4.70
N ALA A 275 5.41 0.65 3.97
CA ALA A 275 4.64 1.80 4.46
C ALA A 275 3.16 1.74 4.06
N LEU A 276 2.86 1.20 2.88
CA LEU A 276 1.48 0.97 2.43
C LEU A 276 1.40 -0.46 1.87
N SER A 277 0.39 -1.21 2.26
CA SER A 277 0.12 -2.55 1.73
C SER A 277 -1.34 -2.67 1.37
N PHE A 278 -1.61 -3.19 0.17
CA PHE A 278 -2.94 -3.51 -0.33
C PHE A 278 -2.93 -4.97 -0.80
N SER A 279 -3.81 -5.79 -0.24
CA SER A 279 -3.95 -7.20 -0.62
C SER A 279 -5.38 -7.49 -1.02
N ASP A 280 -5.56 -7.92 -2.25
CA ASP A 280 -6.77 -8.53 -2.74
C ASP A 280 -7.04 -9.89 -2.05
N ASP A 281 -8.32 -10.29 -2.04
CA ASP A 281 -8.78 -11.62 -1.65
C ASP A 281 -9.26 -12.37 -2.91
N PRO A 282 -8.60 -13.48 -3.31
CA PRO A 282 -8.98 -14.23 -4.51
C PRO A 282 -10.38 -14.84 -4.44
N ASP A 283 -10.96 -14.99 -3.25
CA ASP A 283 -12.32 -15.50 -3.05
C ASP A 283 -13.38 -14.38 -3.13
N SER A 284 -12.97 -13.11 -3.19
CA SER A 284 -13.86 -11.96 -3.38
C SER A 284 -14.50 -11.98 -4.76
N TYR A 285 -15.67 -11.32 -4.89
CA TYR A 285 -16.35 -11.04 -6.16
C TYR A 285 -16.13 -9.60 -6.64
N TYR A 286 -15.51 -8.76 -5.83
CA TYR A 286 -15.33 -7.33 -6.08
C TYR A 286 -13.89 -7.05 -6.47
N SER A 287 -13.69 -6.28 -7.54
CA SER A 287 -12.38 -5.68 -7.77
C SER A 287 -12.07 -4.63 -6.70
N MET A 288 -10.83 -4.61 -6.24
CA MET A 288 -10.31 -3.70 -5.24
C MET A 288 -9.84 -2.40 -5.90
N LYS A 289 -10.34 -1.26 -5.45
CA LYS A 289 -9.99 0.08 -5.96
C LYS A 289 -9.39 0.92 -4.85
N ASN A 290 -8.08 1.18 -4.94
CA ASN A 290 -7.32 1.90 -3.92
C ASN A 290 -6.89 3.27 -4.44
N ASN A 291 -7.32 4.34 -3.76
CA ASN A 291 -7.03 5.72 -4.13
C ASN A 291 -6.25 6.43 -3.03
N VAL A 292 -4.95 6.66 -3.26
CA VAL A 292 -4.04 7.23 -2.27
C VAL A 292 -3.55 8.60 -2.74
N THR A 293 -3.66 9.62 -1.89
CA THR A 293 -3.15 10.97 -2.18
C THR A 293 -2.32 11.53 -1.03
N PHE A 294 -1.07 11.88 -1.31
CA PHE A 294 -0.22 12.68 -0.45
C PHE A 294 -0.19 14.13 -0.96
N THR A 295 -0.45 15.11 -0.10
CA THR A 295 -0.51 16.52 -0.50
C THR A 295 0.08 17.47 0.54
N ASN A 296 0.39 18.70 0.11
CA ASN A 296 0.87 19.80 0.94
C ASN A 296 2.17 19.48 1.71
N GLY A 297 3.15 18.91 1.01
CA GLY A 297 4.45 18.56 1.59
C GLY A 297 4.43 17.33 2.47
N SER A 298 3.45 16.44 2.29
CA SER A 298 3.42 15.15 2.97
C SER A 298 4.58 14.26 2.54
N THR A 299 4.92 13.28 3.37
CA THR A 299 6.02 12.34 3.10
C THR A 299 5.54 10.90 3.24
N LEU A 300 5.87 10.09 2.24
CA LEU A 300 5.81 8.64 2.26
C LEU A 300 7.25 8.12 2.32
N MET A 301 7.58 7.36 3.37
CA MET A 301 8.92 6.80 3.57
C MET A 301 8.79 5.30 3.79
N GLY A 302 9.08 4.51 2.78
CA GLY A 302 8.87 3.06 2.79
C GLY A 302 8.23 2.57 1.50
N ASP A 303 8.15 1.25 1.42
CA ASP A 303 7.72 0.53 0.24
C ASP A 303 6.19 0.53 0.13
N VAL A 304 5.70 0.54 -1.11
CA VAL A 304 4.27 0.42 -1.43
C VAL A 304 4.06 -0.94 -2.07
N VAL A 305 3.32 -1.79 -1.38
CA VAL A 305 3.05 -3.18 -1.76
C VAL A 305 1.62 -3.28 -2.25
N PHE A 306 1.44 -3.81 -3.46
CA PHE A 306 0.14 -4.15 -4.03
C PHE A 306 0.15 -5.60 -4.49
N THR A 307 -0.76 -6.40 -3.96
CA THR A 307 -0.97 -7.79 -4.37
C THR A 307 -2.40 -7.91 -4.87
N SER A 308 -2.53 -8.34 -6.13
CA SER A 308 -3.80 -8.55 -6.81
C SER A 308 -3.87 -9.98 -7.34
N ASN A 309 -5.06 -10.58 -7.31
CA ASN A 309 -5.38 -11.83 -7.98
C ASN A 309 -6.64 -11.63 -8.82
N PHE A 310 -6.94 -12.56 -9.72
CA PHE A 310 -8.26 -12.53 -10.33
C PHE A 310 -9.31 -12.98 -9.31
N ASN A 311 -10.30 -12.12 -9.07
CA ASN A 311 -11.43 -12.40 -8.19
C ASN A 311 -12.24 -13.62 -8.66
N ASN A 312 -12.62 -14.48 -7.72
CA ASN A 312 -13.41 -15.72 -7.91
C ASN A 312 -12.68 -16.87 -8.66
N ALA A 313 -11.36 -16.99 -8.49
CA ALA A 313 -10.56 -17.98 -9.22
C ALA A 313 -10.94 -19.46 -8.94
N ASP A 314 -11.38 -19.78 -7.71
CA ASP A 314 -11.69 -21.15 -7.30
C ASP A 314 -13.09 -21.64 -7.78
N ASP A 315 -13.98 -20.72 -8.20
CA ASP A 315 -15.34 -21.04 -8.68
C ASP A 315 -15.53 -20.87 -10.20
N ALA A 316 -14.42 -20.78 -10.94
CA ALA A 316 -14.33 -20.60 -12.40
C ALA A 316 -15.08 -21.64 -13.27
N ASN A 317 -15.85 -22.56 -12.68
CA ASN A 317 -16.63 -23.61 -13.33
C ASN A 317 -17.87 -24.08 -12.54
N ALA A 318 -18.28 -23.40 -11.47
CA ALA A 318 -19.57 -23.70 -10.86
C ALA A 318 -20.62 -22.67 -11.24
N ASP A 319 -21.85 -23.17 -11.23
CA ASP A 319 -23.07 -22.39 -11.33
C ASP A 319 -23.27 -21.74 -9.95
N SER A 320 -22.52 -20.67 -9.70
CA SER A 320 -22.46 -19.96 -8.41
C SER A 320 -23.84 -19.42 -8.01
N ASN A 321 -24.66 -19.09 -9.00
CA ASN A 321 -26.04 -18.62 -8.80
C ASN A 321 -27.09 -19.76 -8.71
N GLY A 322 -26.73 -20.99 -9.07
CA GLY A 322 -27.56 -22.20 -8.96
C GLY A 322 -28.69 -22.34 -9.98
N ASP A 323 -28.68 -21.61 -11.09
CA ASP A 323 -29.72 -21.64 -12.14
C ASP A 323 -29.56 -22.77 -13.18
N GLY A 324 -28.45 -23.50 -13.10
CA GLY A 324 -28.07 -24.61 -13.95
C GLY A 324 -27.37 -24.21 -15.25
N VAL A 325 -26.94 -22.95 -15.39
CA VAL A 325 -26.26 -22.39 -16.56
C VAL A 325 -24.96 -21.72 -16.13
N ILE A 326 -23.83 -22.24 -16.60
CA ILE A 326 -22.54 -21.56 -16.49
C ILE A 326 -22.57 -20.32 -17.40
N SER A 327 -22.41 -19.13 -16.83
CA SER A 327 -22.66 -17.85 -17.47
C SER A 327 -21.66 -16.79 -17.02
N ALA A 328 -21.63 -15.64 -17.72
CA ALA A 328 -20.75 -14.53 -17.34
C ALA A 328 -21.01 -14.03 -15.90
N SER A 329 -22.22 -14.19 -15.38
CA SER A 329 -22.57 -13.80 -14.01
C SER A 329 -21.98 -14.69 -12.90
N ASP A 330 -21.20 -15.72 -13.25
CA ASP A 330 -20.54 -16.62 -12.31
C ASP A 330 -19.07 -16.23 -12.02
N GLY A 331 -18.68 -14.99 -12.34
CA GLY A 331 -17.35 -14.42 -12.05
C GLY A 331 -16.33 -14.59 -13.17
N PHE A 332 -15.12 -14.06 -12.96
CA PHE A 332 -14.04 -14.11 -13.94
C PHE A 332 -13.33 -15.47 -13.92
N SER A 333 -13.11 -16.06 -15.09
CA SER A 333 -12.46 -17.36 -15.29
C SER A 333 -11.28 -17.23 -16.26
N PRO A 334 -10.03 -17.37 -15.76
CA PRO A 334 -8.83 -17.38 -16.58
C PRO A 334 -8.79 -18.47 -17.67
N ILE A 335 -9.54 -19.56 -17.49
CA ILE A 335 -9.59 -20.70 -18.42
C ILE A 335 -10.74 -20.61 -19.42
N GLY A 336 -11.63 -19.63 -19.27
CA GLY A 336 -12.77 -19.39 -20.14
C GLY A 336 -13.97 -20.28 -19.88
N TYR A 337 -15.13 -19.79 -20.31
CA TYR A 337 -16.42 -20.47 -20.31
C TYR A 337 -16.87 -20.79 -21.74
N ASP A 338 -17.42 -21.99 -21.95
CA ASP A 338 -18.16 -22.38 -23.16
C ASP A 338 -19.66 -22.19 -22.91
N THR A 339 -20.13 -20.96 -23.08
CA THR A 339 -21.51 -20.54 -22.74
C THR A 339 -22.56 -21.14 -23.66
N ASN A 340 -22.14 -21.65 -24.82
CA ASN A 340 -23.05 -22.20 -25.83
C ASN A 340 -22.99 -23.74 -25.95
N ASN A 341 -22.10 -24.38 -25.19
CA ASN A 341 -21.84 -25.82 -25.13
C ASN A 341 -21.46 -26.47 -26.49
N ASP A 342 -20.72 -25.76 -27.35
CA ASP A 342 -20.19 -26.33 -28.60
C ASP A 342 -18.79 -26.94 -28.49
N GLY A 343 -18.19 -26.85 -27.30
CA GLY A 343 -16.86 -27.35 -26.97
C GLY A 343 -15.74 -26.38 -27.30
N VAL A 344 -16.05 -25.10 -27.46
CA VAL A 344 -15.09 -24.00 -27.66
C VAL A 344 -15.39 -22.91 -26.65
N GLU A 345 -14.39 -22.56 -25.85
CA GLU A 345 -14.47 -21.46 -24.89
C GLU A 345 -14.63 -20.12 -25.63
N ASP A 346 -15.59 -19.31 -25.19
CA ASP A 346 -16.03 -18.12 -25.90
C ASP A 346 -16.11 -16.84 -25.04
N THR A 347 -15.92 -16.90 -23.71
CA THR A 347 -15.77 -15.73 -22.82
C THR A 347 -14.95 -16.04 -21.57
N ASN A 348 -14.20 -15.08 -21.01
CA ASN A 348 -13.63 -15.22 -19.67
C ASN A 348 -14.65 -14.97 -18.54
N GLY A 349 -15.86 -14.48 -18.85
CA GLY A 349 -16.90 -14.20 -17.85
C GLY A 349 -16.55 -13.04 -16.91
N GLY A 350 -17.37 -12.88 -15.87
CA GLY A 350 -17.27 -11.80 -14.91
C GLY A 350 -18.18 -10.63 -15.27
N TRP A 351 -17.65 -9.43 -15.11
CA TRP A 351 -18.40 -8.20 -15.33
C TRP A 351 -18.70 -7.94 -16.80
N SER A 352 -19.66 -7.04 -17.07
CA SER A 352 -20.05 -6.70 -18.45
C SER A 352 -18.93 -6.05 -19.28
N HIS A 353 -17.94 -5.46 -18.59
CA HIS A 353 -16.70 -4.97 -19.16
C HIS A 353 -15.54 -5.56 -18.35
N ASP A 354 -14.52 -6.09 -19.03
CA ASP A 354 -13.47 -6.86 -18.35
C ASP A 354 -12.58 -6.01 -17.45
N ASN A 355 -12.43 -4.73 -17.77
CA ASN A 355 -11.71 -3.75 -16.95
C ASN A 355 -12.33 -3.55 -15.56
N ASP A 356 -13.60 -3.91 -15.38
CA ASP A 356 -14.24 -3.85 -14.08
C ASP A 356 -13.78 -5.01 -13.16
N ASN A 357 -13.17 -6.07 -13.71
CA ASN A 357 -12.56 -7.16 -12.93
C ASN A 357 -11.12 -6.84 -12.46
N VAL A 358 -10.57 -5.68 -12.82
CA VAL A 358 -9.15 -5.36 -12.56
C VAL A 358 -9.02 -4.61 -11.25
N ASP A 359 -8.17 -5.07 -10.34
CA ASP A 359 -7.81 -4.32 -9.15
C ASP A 359 -6.97 -3.09 -9.49
N GLU A 360 -7.11 -2.00 -8.76
CA GLU A 360 -6.38 -0.77 -9.03
C GLU A 360 -5.73 -0.23 -7.76
N LEU A 361 -4.48 0.20 -7.91
CA LEU A 361 -3.82 1.11 -6.97
C LEU A 361 -3.43 2.39 -7.69
N ASN A 362 -4.03 3.50 -7.26
CA ASN A 362 -3.76 4.84 -7.76
C ASN A 362 -3.04 5.65 -6.67
N LEU A 363 -1.73 5.83 -6.79
CA LEU A 363 -0.92 6.63 -5.87
C LEU A 363 -0.60 8.01 -6.47
N LYS A 364 -1.08 9.06 -5.81
CA LYS A 364 -0.81 10.45 -6.19
C LYS A 364 0.04 11.18 -5.16
N LEU A 365 1.14 11.79 -5.61
CA LEU A 365 1.92 12.77 -4.85
C LEU A 365 1.65 14.16 -5.42
N ASP A 366 1.22 15.10 -4.58
CA ASP A 366 0.83 16.44 -5.00
C ASP A 366 1.40 17.53 -4.07
N ASN A 367 1.48 18.77 -4.56
CA ASN A 367 1.88 19.96 -3.82
C ASN A 367 3.18 19.77 -3.01
N GLY A 368 4.24 19.32 -3.67
CA GLY A 368 5.56 19.16 -3.08
C GLY A 368 5.68 17.99 -2.10
N SER A 369 4.82 16.98 -2.23
CA SER A 369 4.92 15.76 -1.45
C SER A 369 6.05 14.87 -1.96
N LYS A 370 6.59 14.03 -1.07
CA LYS A 370 7.76 13.20 -1.37
C LYS A 370 7.53 11.75 -1.03
N TRP A 371 8.01 10.86 -1.90
CA TRP A 371 8.13 9.44 -1.64
C TRP A 371 9.58 9.00 -1.74
N VAL A 372 10.06 8.25 -0.76
CA VAL A 372 11.29 7.47 -0.83
C VAL A 372 10.92 6.02 -0.54
N GLY A 373 11.07 5.15 -1.52
CA GLY A 373 10.59 3.77 -1.42
C GLY A 373 10.55 3.05 -2.75
N ASP A 374 10.27 1.76 -2.70
CA ASP A 374 10.03 0.93 -3.88
C ASP A 374 8.53 0.64 -4.09
N ALA A 375 8.16 0.40 -5.35
CA ALA A 375 6.82 -0.05 -5.74
C ALA A 375 6.86 -1.56 -5.98
N TYR A 376 6.36 -2.35 -5.03
CA TYR A 376 6.25 -3.79 -5.18
C TYR A 376 4.84 -4.15 -5.66
N PHE A 377 4.73 -4.65 -6.89
CA PHE A 377 3.47 -5.07 -7.48
C PHE A 377 3.50 -6.55 -7.86
N SER A 378 2.55 -7.31 -7.30
CA SER A 378 2.28 -8.71 -7.63
C SER A 378 0.90 -8.81 -8.23
N TYR A 379 0.79 -9.50 -9.36
CA TYR A 379 -0.44 -9.70 -10.10
C TYR A 379 -0.47 -11.10 -10.72
N GLU A 380 -1.67 -11.54 -11.07
CA GLU A 380 -1.88 -12.65 -11.99
C GLU A 380 -2.06 -12.12 -13.40
N TYR A 381 -1.75 -12.94 -14.41
CA TYR A 381 -2.00 -12.57 -15.79
C TYR A 381 -2.43 -13.78 -16.62
N ILE A 382 -3.19 -13.51 -17.67
CA ILE A 382 -3.51 -14.48 -18.71
C ILE A 382 -2.82 -14.12 -20.02
N ALA A 383 -2.29 -15.14 -20.69
CA ALA A 383 -1.65 -14.97 -21.99
C ALA A 383 -2.71 -14.78 -23.09
N PRO A 384 -2.36 -14.16 -24.24
CA PRO A 384 -3.30 -13.92 -25.34
C PRO A 384 -4.03 -15.16 -25.86
N ALA A 385 -3.46 -16.35 -25.66
CA ALA A 385 -4.07 -17.60 -26.08
C ALA A 385 -5.32 -17.98 -25.27
N ASP A 386 -5.42 -17.48 -24.03
CA ASP A 386 -6.48 -17.80 -23.06
C ASP A 386 -7.39 -16.57 -22.80
N MET A 387 -7.24 -15.52 -23.62
CA MET A 387 -8.07 -14.31 -23.63
C MET A 387 -9.28 -14.50 -24.58
N TYR A 388 -10.47 -14.66 -24.01
CA TYR A 388 -11.74 -14.91 -24.70
C TYR A 388 -12.69 -13.72 -24.55
N ASN A 389 -13.05 -13.10 -25.69
CA ASN A 389 -14.03 -12.00 -25.76
C ASN A 389 -13.69 -10.76 -24.91
N LEU A 390 -12.40 -10.50 -24.67
CA LEU A 390 -11.99 -9.26 -24.02
C LEU A 390 -12.20 -8.07 -24.96
N GLU A 391 -13.31 -7.34 -24.79
CA GLU A 391 -13.75 -6.29 -25.73
C GLU A 391 -12.80 -5.08 -25.71
N ASP A 392 -12.22 -4.79 -24.53
CA ASP A 392 -11.49 -3.55 -24.24
C ASP A 392 -9.94 -3.69 -24.20
N GLY A 393 -9.39 -4.87 -24.49
CA GLY A 393 -7.96 -5.06 -24.79
C GLY A 393 -7.08 -5.55 -23.64
N THR A 394 -5.81 -5.14 -23.65
CA THR A 394 -4.69 -5.67 -22.84
C THR A 394 -4.18 -4.60 -21.88
N ASN A 395 -3.80 -4.95 -20.65
CA ASN A 395 -3.26 -4.07 -19.61
C ASN A 395 -2.02 -4.73 -18.99
N SER A 396 -0.85 -4.56 -19.61
CA SER A 396 0.23 -5.55 -19.51
C SER A 396 1.56 -4.93 -19.13
N LEU A 397 1.84 -4.88 -17.83
CA LEU A 397 3.17 -4.54 -17.28
C LEU A 397 4.31 -5.48 -17.72
N GLU A 398 4.01 -6.62 -18.35
CA GLU A 398 5.02 -7.60 -18.76
C GLU A 398 6.03 -7.03 -19.76
N PRO A 399 7.31 -6.84 -19.37
CA PRO A 399 8.34 -6.35 -20.28
C PRO A 399 8.81 -7.45 -21.26
N ASN A 400 8.34 -8.68 -21.07
CA ASN A 400 8.80 -9.85 -21.79
C ASN A 400 7.84 -10.22 -22.92
N SER A 401 8.41 -10.51 -24.08
CA SER A 401 7.63 -11.07 -25.19
C SER A 401 7.17 -12.51 -24.93
N VAL A 402 6.03 -12.86 -25.53
CA VAL A 402 5.51 -14.22 -25.69
C VAL A 402 6.17 -14.88 -26.91
N PHE A 403 6.56 -16.14 -26.77
CA PHE A 403 7.24 -16.91 -27.82
C PHE A 403 6.39 -18.09 -28.31
N ASP A 404 6.41 -18.34 -29.62
CA ASP A 404 5.86 -19.58 -30.15
C ASP A 404 6.74 -20.80 -29.82
N LYS A 405 6.26 -22.00 -30.16
CA LYS A 405 7.00 -23.26 -29.94
C LYS A 405 8.35 -23.36 -30.68
N TRP A 406 8.64 -22.45 -31.60
CA TRP A 406 9.92 -22.37 -32.32
C TRP A 406 10.85 -21.31 -31.71
N GLY A 407 10.40 -20.60 -30.67
CA GLY A 407 11.14 -19.54 -29.98
C GLY A 407 11.10 -18.20 -30.73
N ASN A 408 10.14 -17.98 -31.62
CA ASN A 408 9.95 -16.66 -32.23
C ASN A 408 9.03 -15.82 -31.35
N VAL A 409 9.33 -14.54 -31.20
CA VAL A 409 8.41 -13.56 -30.60
C VAL A 409 7.13 -13.52 -31.43
N VAL A 410 5.99 -13.67 -30.77
CA VAL A 410 4.66 -13.66 -31.42
C VAL A 410 3.70 -12.64 -30.83
N ASP A 411 3.90 -12.23 -29.58
CA ASP A 411 3.12 -11.23 -28.88
C ASP A 411 3.95 -10.70 -27.70
N ASP A 412 3.44 -9.71 -26.99
CA ASP A 412 3.96 -9.17 -25.73
C ASP A 412 2.83 -8.70 -24.81
N LYS A 413 1.58 -8.85 -25.26
CA LYS A 413 0.43 -8.37 -24.54
C LYS A 413 -0.11 -9.44 -23.62
N THR A 414 -0.57 -9.04 -22.45
CA THR A 414 -1.30 -9.89 -21.50
C THR A 414 -2.49 -9.12 -20.94
N PHE A 415 -3.34 -9.81 -20.19
CA PHE A 415 -4.33 -9.17 -19.33
C PHE A 415 -3.99 -9.50 -17.88
N GLN A 416 -3.87 -8.46 -17.05
CA GLN A 416 -3.42 -8.57 -15.67
C GLN A 416 -4.57 -8.32 -14.70
N SER A 417 -4.52 -9.00 -13.55
CA SER A 417 -5.52 -8.89 -12.49
C SER A 417 -5.52 -7.52 -11.83
N GLY A 418 -4.40 -6.79 -11.86
CA GLY A 418 -4.30 -5.47 -11.26
C GLY A 418 -3.53 -4.46 -12.10
N ILE A 419 -3.66 -3.19 -11.74
CA ILE A 419 -2.91 -2.06 -12.31
C ILE A 419 -2.41 -1.16 -11.17
N PHE A 420 -1.11 -0.86 -11.15
CA PHE A 420 -0.53 0.12 -10.24
C PHE A 420 -0.12 1.39 -11.00
N THR A 421 -0.86 2.49 -10.79
CA THR A 421 -0.54 3.81 -11.35
C THR A 421 0.06 4.75 -10.32
N VAL A 422 1.13 5.45 -10.72
CA VAL A 422 1.77 6.51 -9.93
C VAL A 422 1.71 7.85 -10.65
N ALA A 423 1.25 8.89 -9.96
CA ALA A 423 1.16 10.25 -10.48
C ALA A 423 1.85 11.27 -9.55
N LEU A 424 2.82 12.00 -10.07
CA LEU A 424 3.50 13.09 -9.38
C LEU A 424 3.08 14.43 -9.98
N ASP A 425 2.62 15.35 -9.15
CA ASP A 425 2.15 16.67 -9.58
C ASP A 425 2.64 17.81 -8.66
N ASN A 426 2.67 19.01 -9.23
CA ASN A 426 2.95 20.28 -8.54
C ASN A 426 4.23 20.28 -7.68
N GLY A 427 5.34 19.84 -8.27
CA GLY A 427 6.66 19.87 -7.65
C GLY A 427 6.91 18.73 -6.67
N SER A 428 6.19 17.61 -6.80
CA SER A 428 6.37 16.42 -5.98
C SER A 428 7.56 15.58 -6.43
N GLU A 429 8.03 14.68 -5.58
CA GLU A 429 9.28 13.93 -5.79
C GLU A 429 9.13 12.46 -5.42
N TRP A 430 9.70 11.56 -6.23
CA TRP A 430 9.89 10.16 -5.91
C TRP A 430 11.36 9.78 -6.07
N ASP A 431 11.98 9.33 -4.99
CA ASP A 431 13.29 8.68 -5.00
C ASP A 431 13.07 7.17 -4.95
N THR A 432 13.34 6.48 -6.07
CA THR A 432 13.12 5.04 -6.15
C THR A 432 14.20 4.29 -5.38
N VAL A 433 13.80 3.18 -4.76
CA VAL A 433 14.70 2.24 -4.07
C VAL A 433 14.47 0.84 -4.68
N ASN A 434 15.43 -0.08 -4.54
CA ASN A 434 15.36 -1.46 -5.04
C ASN A 434 14.75 -1.56 -6.45
N ALA A 435 13.84 -2.50 -6.70
CA ALA A 435 13.15 -2.65 -7.97
C ALA A 435 11.69 -2.21 -7.82
N SER A 436 11.29 -1.22 -8.61
CA SER A 436 9.94 -0.68 -8.64
C SER A 436 9.19 -1.11 -9.90
N ASN A 437 7.96 -1.58 -9.75
CA ASN A 437 7.09 -2.05 -10.81
C ASN A 437 5.76 -1.31 -10.74
N VAL A 438 5.43 -0.52 -11.76
CA VAL A 438 4.16 0.22 -11.88
C VAL A 438 3.68 0.13 -13.31
N ASP A 439 2.39 0.06 -13.58
CA ASP A 439 1.87 0.07 -14.95
C ASP A 439 2.12 1.43 -15.63
N THR A 440 1.69 2.50 -14.97
CA THR A 440 1.74 3.84 -15.54
C THR A 440 2.37 4.83 -14.57
N LEU A 441 3.36 5.58 -15.05
CA LEU A 441 3.97 6.70 -14.33
C LEU A 441 3.73 8.02 -15.06
N THR A 442 3.05 8.95 -14.39
CA THR A 442 2.89 10.34 -14.85
C THR A 442 3.65 11.31 -13.96
N VAL A 443 4.51 12.14 -14.54
CA VAL A 443 5.27 13.18 -13.84
C VAL A 443 4.95 14.55 -14.44
N ASN A 444 4.35 15.44 -13.64
CA ASN A 444 3.76 16.68 -14.13
C ASN A 444 4.11 17.91 -13.27
N ASN A 445 3.99 19.09 -13.88
CA ASN A 445 4.09 20.41 -13.26
C ASN A 445 5.33 20.59 -12.37
N GLY A 446 6.50 20.31 -12.94
CA GLY A 446 7.79 20.51 -12.26
C GLY A 446 8.14 19.43 -11.23
N SER A 447 7.44 18.29 -11.25
CA SER A 447 7.73 17.15 -10.39
C SER A 447 8.95 16.36 -10.87
N GLN A 448 9.46 15.48 -10.02
CA GLN A 448 10.72 14.79 -10.24
C GLN A 448 10.68 13.32 -9.84
N VAL A 449 11.31 12.47 -10.65
CA VAL A 449 11.65 11.09 -10.29
C VAL A 449 13.17 10.91 -10.34
N ASN A 450 13.74 10.28 -9.32
CA ASN A 450 15.16 9.96 -9.26
C ASN A 450 15.31 8.43 -9.18
N VAL A 451 16.03 7.86 -10.16
CA VAL A 451 16.36 6.43 -10.23
C VAL A 451 17.88 6.31 -10.10
N ALA A 452 18.33 5.82 -8.95
CA ALA A 452 19.72 5.89 -8.55
C ALA A 452 20.11 4.79 -7.56
N ASP A 453 21.42 4.69 -7.30
CA ASP A 453 21.98 3.78 -6.30
C ASP A 453 21.55 2.32 -6.49
N SER A 454 21.63 1.87 -7.75
CA SER A 454 21.21 0.54 -8.22
C SER A 454 19.71 0.25 -8.11
N SER A 455 18.87 1.28 -8.00
CA SER A 455 17.42 1.08 -8.13
C SER A 455 16.99 0.90 -9.58
N SER A 456 15.86 0.23 -9.79
CA SER A 456 15.24 0.06 -11.10
C SER A 456 13.76 0.46 -11.09
N LEU A 457 13.23 0.86 -12.24
CA LEU A 457 11.83 1.18 -12.46
C LEU A 457 11.35 0.56 -13.77
N ILE A 458 10.34 -0.30 -13.69
CA ILE A 458 9.65 -0.89 -14.84
C ILE A 458 8.26 -0.26 -14.92
N ALA A 459 7.87 0.21 -16.11
CA ALA A 459 6.51 0.64 -16.38
C ALA A 459 6.10 0.53 -17.85
N ASP A 460 4.84 0.25 -18.16
CA ASP A 460 4.35 0.28 -19.54
C ASP A 460 4.49 1.66 -20.14
N THR A 461 4.05 2.67 -19.40
CA THR A 461 4.11 4.04 -19.89
C THR A 461 4.68 4.99 -18.87
N ILE A 462 5.61 5.82 -19.34
CA ILE A 462 6.21 6.90 -18.56
C ILE A 462 5.98 8.21 -19.31
N THR A 463 5.30 9.16 -18.67
CA THR A 463 4.99 10.46 -19.28
C THR A 463 5.45 11.62 -18.41
N LEU A 464 6.33 12.45 -18.96
CA LEU A 464 6.80 13.69 -18.32
C LEU A 464 6.24 14.92 -19.04
N THR A 465 5.57 15.80 -18.30
CA THR A 465 4.97 17.03 -18.85
C THR A 465 5.22 18.25 -17.96
N ASN A 466 5.10 19.44 -18.57
CA ASN A 466 5.12 20.75 -17.90
C ASN A 466 6.37 21.01 -17.03
N GLY A 467 7.56 20.79 -17.59
CA GLY A 467 8.83 21.10 -16.93
C GLY A 467 9.27 20.09 -15.87
N SER A 468 8.74 18.86 -15.94
CA SER A 468 9.07 17.77 -15.02
C SER A 468 10.40 17.11 -15.35
N THR A 469 10.93 16.32 -14.42
CA THR A 469 12.24 15.69 -14.60
C THR A 469 12.27 14.22 -14.20
N MET A 470 13.07 13.43 -14.89
CA MET A 470 13.49 12.09 -14.46
C MET A 470 15.01 12.01 -14.59
N ASN A 471 15.69 11.70 -13.48
CA ASN A 471 17.15 11.62 -13.44
C ASN A 471 17.58 10.18 -13.17
N LEU A 472 18.44 9.65 -14.04
CA LEU A 472 19.06 8.35 -13.88
C LEU A 472 20.54 8.53 -13.52
N SER A 473 21.02 7.82 -12.50
CA SER A 473 22.41 7.90 -12.05
C SER A 473 22.85 6.62 -11.31
N SER A 474 24.14 6.44 -11.04
CA SER A 474 24.64 5.39 -10.11
C SER A 474 24.00 4.00 -10.28
N TYR A 475 24.07 3.41 -11.48
CA TYR A 475 23.41 2.12 -11.79
C TYR A 475 21.87 2.11 -11.78
N GLY A 476 21.24 3.28 -11.85
CA GLY A 476 19.79 3.41 -12.01
C GLY A 476 19.32 2.89 -13.37
N GLU A 477 18.28 2.07 -13.38
CA GLU A 477 17.74 1.40 -14.57
C GLU A 477 16.25 1.72 -14.77
N VAL A 478 15.85 2.03 -16.00
CA VAL A 478 14.44 2.25 -16.35
C VAL A 478 14.09 1.45 -17.58
N ASP A 479 13.05 0.63 -17.51
CA ASP A 479 12.50 -0.09 -18.65
C ASP A 479 11.05 0.31 -18.87
N THR A 480 10.68 0.63 -20.11
CA THR A 480 9.30 0.96 -20.46
C THR A 480 8.92 0.57 -21.88
N ASP A 481 7.63 0.48 -22.18
CA ASP A 481 7.19 0.36 -23.58
C ASP A 481 7.22 1.75 -24.24
N HIS A 482 6.60 2.75 -23.61
CA HIS A 482 6.55 4.12 -24.14
C HIS A 482 7.02 5.18 -23.14
N LEU A 483 8.12 5.87 -23.49
CA LEU A 483 8.56 7.08 -22.82
C LEU A 483 8.13 8.33 -23.60
N THR A 484 7.37 9.21 -22.96
CA THR A 484 7.03 10.54 -23.49
C THR A 484 7.69 11.64 -22.67
N VAL A 485 8.49 12.48 -23.33
CA VAL A 485 9.14 13.67 -22.76
C VAL A 485 8.62 14.91 -23.45
N ASP A 486 7.70 15.61 -22.79
CA ASP A 486 6.95 16.69 -23.41
C ASP A 486 6.98 18.00 -22.61
N SER A 487 6.62 19.10 -23.28
CA SER A 487 6.30 20.37 -22.63
C SER A 487 7.41 20.88 -21.71
N TYR A 488 8.63 21.00 -22.26
CA TYR A 488 9.86 21.42 -21.57
C TYR A 488 10.35 20.52 -20.43
N SER A 489 9.84 19.29 -20.35
CA SER A 489 10.33 18.29 -19.39
C SER A 489 11.68 17.70 -19.82
N LYS A 490 12.38 17.06 -18.90
CA LYS A 490 13.70 16.49 -19.14
C LYS A 490 13.86 15.09 -18.57
N VAL A 491 14.39 14.18 -19.37
CA VAL A 491 14.99 12.93 -18.91
C VAL A 491 16.50 13.05 -19.05
N ASP A 492 17.25 12.78 -17.99
CA ASP A 492 18.71 12.96 -17.96
C ASP A 492 19.42 11.73 -17.40
N LEU A 493 20.22 11.07 -18.22
CA LEU A 493 21.10 9.95 -17.82
C LEU A 493 22.45 10.54 -17.42
N THR A 494 22.62 10.83 -16.14
CA THR A 494 23.70 11.69 -15.65
C THR A 494 25.06 10.98 -15.48
N ASN A 495 25.09 9.65 -15.50
CA ASN A 495 26.28 8.82 -15.33
C ASN A 495 26.24 7.64 -16.32
N GLU A 496 27.39 7.19 -16.81
CA GLU A 496 27.57 6.06 -17.73
C GLU A 496 27.06 4.71 -17.20
N THR A 497 26.84 4.60 -15.90
CA THR A 497 26.35 3.37 -15.26
C THR A 497 24.83 3.24 -15.30
N ALA A 498 24.12 4.32 -15.64
CA ALA A 498 22.67 4.31 -15.76
C ALA A 498 22.22 3.76 -17.13
N TYR A 499 21.07 3.09 -17.15
CA TYR A 499 20.52 2.47 -18.34
C TYR A 499 19.03 2.81 -18.50
N LEU A 500 18.60 3.07 -19.74
CA LEU A 500 17.19 3.22 -20.06
C LEU A 500 16.83 2.39 -21.30
N TYR A 501 15.78 1.59 -21.21
CA TYR A 501 15.16 0.96 -22.37
C TYR A 501 13.75 1.50 -22.56
N ALA A 502 13.41 1.82 -23.81
CA ALA A 502 12.03 2.11 -24.19
C ALA A 502 11.77 1.62 -25.62
N ASN A 503 10.70 0.85 -25.88
CA ASN A 503 10.37 0.49 -27.27
C ASN A 503 10.20 1.76 -28.13
N THR A 504 9.48 2.75 -27.60
CA THR A 504 9.32 4.07 -28.23
C THR A 504 9.68 5.20 -27.27
N ILE A 505 10.54 6.11 -27.71
CA ILE A 505 10.81 7.39 -27.04
C ILE A 505 10.23 8.52 -27.89
N THR A 506 9.28 9.26 -27.34
CA THR A 506 8.72 10.47 -27.94
C THR A 506 9.20 11.72 -27.20
N VAL A 507 9.90 12.61 -27.89
CA VAL A 507 10.34 13.90 -27.34
C VAL A 507 9.67 15.03 -28.10
N SER A 508 8.89 15.86 -27.40
CA SER A 508 8.10 16.91 -28.05
C SER A 508 7.96 18.21 -27.24
N ASN A 509 7.43 19.25 -27.90
CA ASN A 509 7.12 20.57 -27.33
C ASN A 509 8.23 21.15 -26.43
N GLY A 510 9.48 21.08 -26.90
CA GLY A 510 10.65 21.59 -26.17
C GLY A 510 11.18 20.68 -25.06
N GLY A 511 10.65 19.46 -24.91
CA GLY A 511 11.21 18.43 -24.05
C GLY A 511 12.64 18.03 -24.46
N GLU A 512 13.39 17.48 -23.52
CA GLU A 512 14.79 17.08 -23.72
C GLU A 512 15.04 15.65 -23.20
N PHE A 513 15.48 14.76 -24.08
CA PHE A 513 16.10 13.49 -23.69
C PHE A 513 17.62 13.67 -23.78
N SER A 514 18.31 13.57 -22.64
CA SER A 514 19.73 13.86 -22.51
C SER A 514 20.49 12.63 -22.05
N ILE A 515 21.56 12.30 -22.79
CA ILE A 515 22.56 11.34 -22.34
C ILE A 515 23.80 12.10 -21.89
N GLY A 516 24.26 11.80 -20.67
CA GLY A 516 25.38 12.44 -20.02
C GLY A 516 26.73 12.22 -20.72
N ALA A 517 27.72 13.00 -20.31
CA ALA A 517 29.09 12.88 -20.82
C ALA A 517 29.85 11.78 -20.05
N GLY A 518 30.14 10.65 -20.68
CA GLY A 518 30.91 9.54 -20.13
C GLY A 518 31.99 9.01 -21.09
N GLU A 519 32.82 8.06 -20.65
CA GLU A 519 33.84 7.42 -21.50
C GLU A 519 33.22 6.63 -22.68
N PHE A 520 34.03 6.33 -23.69
CA PHE A 520 33.67 5.60 -24.92
C PHE A 520 32.83 4.33 -24.67
N ASP A 521 31.87 4.02 -25.55
CA ASP A 521 31.15 2.72 -25.66
C ASP A 521 30.14 2.34 -24.55
N ALA A 522 29.63 3.27 -23.75
CA ALA A 522 28.50 2.96 -22.85
C ALA A 522 27.19 2.88 -23.65
N ASP A 523 26.59 1.68 -23.74
CA ASP A 523 25.22 1.45 -24.21
C ASP A 523 24.24 1.99 -23.15
N SER A 524 24.20 3.31 -22.97
CA SER A 524 23.43 3.97 -21.90
C SER A 524 21.92 3.95 -22.14
N PHE A 525 21.45 3.67 -23.36
CA PHE A 525 20.04 3.44 -23.61
C PHE A 525 19.78 2.57 -24.86
N GLY A 526 18.62 1.92 -24.89
CA GLY A 526 18.08 1.18 -26.04
C GLY A 526 16.67 1.66 -26.42
N THR A 527 16.40 1.73 -27.71
CA THR A 527 15.05 2.00 -28.22
C THR A 527 14.87 1.51 -29.65
N ASP A 528 13.66 1.10 -30.02
CA ASP A 528 13.33 0.75 -31.40
C ASP A 528 12.99 2.01 -32.20
N THR A 529 12.23 2.94 -31.61
CA THR A 529 11.81 4.19 -32.27
C THR A 529 12.10 5.41 -31.41
N LEU A 530 12.83 6.37 -31.97
CA LEU A 530 13.01 7.71 -31.41
C LEU A 530 12.25 8.74 -32.24
N GLU A 531 11.20 9.32 -31.67
CA GLU A 531 10.39 10.36 -32.30
C GLU A 531 10.74 11.75 -31.74
N LEU A 532 11.21 12.64 -32.62
CA LEU A 532 11.50 14.04 -32.29
C LEU A 532 10.52 14.95 -33.04
N THR A 533 9.63 15.62 -32.33
CA THR A 533 8.63 16.51 -32.93
C THR A 533 8.53 17.83 -32.19
N ASN A 534 7.98 18.87 -32.82
CA ASN A 534 7.62 20.14 -32.14
C ASN A 534 8.74 20.76 -31.27
N ALA A 535 9.98 20.77 -31.78
CA ALA A 535 11.18 21.24 -31.08
C ALA A 535 11.64 20.37 -29.87
N GLY A 536 11.25 19.09 -29.83
CA GLY A 536 11.90 18.11 -28.96
C GLY A 536 13.39 17.98 -29.27
N VAL A 537 14.19 17.77 -28.22
CA VAL A 537 15.65 17.74 -28.28
C VAL A 537 16.16 16.39 -27.79
N PHE A 538 16.93 15.72 -28.63
CA PHE A 538 17.80 14.64 -28.20
C PHE A 538 19.23 15.18 -28.06
N ASN A 539 19.74 15.20 -26.82
CA ASN A 539 21.02 15.79 -26.47
C ASN A 539 22.05 14.71 -26.15
N ILE A 540 23.09 14.62 -26.98
CA ILE A 540 24.15 13.63 -26.87
C ILE A 540 25.40 14.34 -26.37
N ASN A 541 25.72 14.17 -25.10
CA ASN A 541 26.96 14.69 -24.52
C ASN A 541 28.14 13.70 -24.60
N ASN A 542 27.94 12.54 -25.23
CA ASN A 542 28.95 11.53 -25.52
C ASN A 542 29.60 11.74 -26.90
N SER A 543 30.92 11.59 -27.03
CA SER A 543 31.64 11.83 -28.29
C SER A 543 31.52 10.73 -29.33
N ASP A 544 31.09 9.52 -28.94
CA ASP A 544 31.18 8.31 -29.78
C ASP A 544 29.90 7.46 -29.77
N TYR A 545 28.77 8.02 -29.33
CA TYR A 545 27.48 7.32 -29.35
C TYR A 545 26.98 7.08 -30.80
N VAL A 546 26.50 5.86 -31.05
CA VAL A 546 25.85 5.47 -32.31
C VAL A 546 24.39 5.12 -32.02
N LEU A 547 23.46 5.91 -32.57
CA LEU A 547 22.04 5.61 -32.47
C LEU A 547 21.72 4.34 -33.26
N ASN A 548 21.16 3.35 -32.58
CA ASN A 548 20.63 2.12 -33.17
C ASN A 548 19.11 2.05 -32.98
N ALA A 549 18.40 2.97 -33.64
CA ALA A 549 16.94 3.09 -33.60
C ALA A 549 16.40 3.69 -34.90
N ASP A 550 15.12 3.48 -35.19
CA ASP A 550 14.41 4.22 -36.21
C ASP A 550 14.16 5.66 -35.74
N LEU A 551 14.73 6.63 -36.45
CA LEU A 551 14.57 8.06 -36.13
C LEU A 551 13.42 8.66 -36.95
N VAL A 552 12.36 9.07 -36.25
CA VAL A 552 11.24 9.84 -36.81
C VAL A 552 11.42 11.31 -36.44
N ASN A 553 11.35 12.20 -37.43
CA ASN A 553 11.53 13.64 -37.23
C ASN A 553 10.39 14.41 -37.92
N GLY A 554 9.58 15.12 -37.11
CA GLY A 554 8.31 15.74 -37.50
C GLY A 554 8.23 17.26 -37.35
#